data_AF-A0A0P8YTL4-F1
#
_entry.id   AF-A0A0P8YTL4-F1
#
_cell.length_a   1.000
_cell.length_b   1.000
_cell.length_c   1.000
_cell.angle_alpha   90.00
_cell.angle_beta   90.00
_cell.angle_gamma   90.00
#
_symmetry.space_group_name_H-M   'P 1'
#
loop_
_entity.id
_entity.type
_entity.pdbx_description
1 polymer ?
#
loop_
_entity_poly.entity_id
_entity_poly.type
_entity_poly.pdbx_seq_one_letter_code
_entity_poly.pdbx_strand_id
1 'polypeptide(L)'
;MNRIKRVFLKFDSQFDMGEKKKLRDGLSAVLQIGQTLWLANDETLSLERLTFHGQTATDDFIYGEHQQFPLSQLLNLPVPPKSAQNFEEADIEGLAFDETESYLWLIGSHSLKRRQADPEKSEGENIARLSKVGSDGNRYLLARIPVVEQDGSLQLTRESVEPQRTAAQLRGEHSWSALTKALKHDEHLGDFFATPSKDNGFDIEGLAVAGKRLFIGLRGPVLRGWAIILEIEPQVDEHDSHTLTLAKIGEDSCPYRKHFVQLGGLGIRDLCVHGDDILILAGPTMDLDGPVTVSRWVNGARTVGESLVFNENLEKLLDVPFSHASDHAEGMTLFSTTDGAGPSLLIVYDTPGVDRKRPDGSVEADIFEL
;
A
#
# COMPACT_ATOMS: atom_id res chain seq x y z
N MET A 1 13.54 -20.25 -9.17
CA MET A 1 13.07 -19.30 -8.14
C MET A 1 14.18 -18.30 -7.93
N ASN A 2 13.89 -17.02 -8.17
CA ASN A 2 14.86 -15.92 -8.13
C ASN A 2 15.02 -15.32 -6.72
N ARG A 3 14.60 -16.06 -5.68
CA ARG A 3 14.82 -15.64 -4.30
C ARG A 3 16.29 -15.80 -3.96
N ILE A 4 16.93 -14.70 -3.57
CA ILE A 4 18.37 -14.65 -3.29
C ILE A 4 18.69 -14.57 -1.80
N LYS A 5 17.87 -13.89 -1.00
CA LYS A 5 18.08 -13.65 0.45
C LYS A 5 16.75 -13.50 1.18
N ARG A 6 16.81 -13.47 2.52
CA ARG A 6 15.68 -13.14 3.40
C ARG A 6 15.93 -11.85 4.16
N VAL A 7 14.83 -11.24 4.59
CA VAL A 7 14.83 -10.16 5.59
C VAL A 7 14.04 -10.62 6.80
N PHE A 8 14.67 -10.56 7.98
CA PHE A 8 14.03 -10.78 9.27
C PHE A 8 13.53 -9.44 9.81
N LEU A 9 12.21 -9.29 9.87
CA LEU A 9 11.53 -8.09 10.38
C LEU A 9 11.22 -8.29 11.87
N LYS A 10 11.90 -7.55 12.74
CA LYS A 10 11.77 -7.63 14.20
C LYS A 10 10.88 -6.51 14.74
N PHE A 11 9.61 -6.82 14.93
CA PHE A 11 8.66 -5.95 15.60
C PHE A 11 8.77 -6.05 17.12
N ASP A 12 8.62 -4.93 17.80
CA ASP A 12 8.51 -4.90 19.25
C ASP A 12 7.08 -5.24 19.67
N SER A 13 6.94 -6.33 20.45
CA SER A 13 5.66 -6.85 20.95
C SER A 13 4.85 -5.87 21.81
N GLN A 14 5.47 -4.79 22.32
CA GLN A 14 4.72 -3.77 23.07
C GLN A 14 3.66 -3.05 22.22
N PHE A 15 3.82 -3.08 20.89
CA PHE A 15 2.90 -2.45 19.93
C PHE A 15 1.87 -3.42 19.35
N ASP A 16 1.84 -4.68 19.78
CA ASP A 16 0.83 -5.64 19.33
C ASP A 16 -0.58 -5.22 19.78
N MET A 17 -1.57 -5.40 18.89
CA MET A 17 -2.99 -5.09 19.13
C MET A 17 -3.70 -6.14 20.01
N GLY A 18 -2.97 -7.14 20.49
CA GLY A 18 -3.42 -8.15 21.45
C GLY A 18 -2.62 -9.46 21.35
N GLU A 19 -3.11 -10.50 22.04
CA GLU A 19 -2.49 -11.83 21.94
C GLU A 19 -2.70 -12.50 20.57
N LYS A 20 -3.82 -12.20 19.91
CA LYS A 20 -4.20 -12.79 18.61
C LYS A 20 -3.90 -11.92 17.38
N LYS A 21 -3.60 -10.64 17.59
CA LYS A 21 -3.39 -9.64 16.53
C LYS A 21 -1.98 -9.08 16.66
N LYS A 22 -1.04 -9.74 16.01
CA LYS A 22 0.38 -9.36 15.99
C LYS A 22 0.66 -8.51 14.77
N LEU A 23 1.50 -7.49 14.90
CA LEU A 23 1.87 -6.62 13.77
C LEU A 23 2.45 -7.40 12.58
N ARG A 24 3.11 -8.52 12.88
CA ARG A 24 3.73 -9.40 11.88
C ARG A 24 2.75 -10.27 11.08
N ASP A 25 1.45 -10.24 11.41
CA ASP A 25 0.44 -11.18 10.88
C ASP A 25 -0.48 -10.54 9.81
N GLY A 26 -0.15 -9.35 9.30
CA GLY A 26 -0.98 -8.59 8.34
C GLY A 26 -0.21 -7.46 7.66
N LEU A 27 0.98 -7.73 7.13
CA LEU A 27 1.78 -6.67 6.47
C LEU A 27 1.22 -6.37 5.08
N SER A 28 0.70 -5.17 4.91
CA SER A 28 0.05 -4.71 3.67
C SER A 28 1.02 -3.98 2.73
N ALA A 29 1.92 -3.15 3.28
CA ALA A 29 2.83 -2.33 2.48
C ALA A 29 4.26 -2.32 3.05
N VAL A 30 5.25 -2.10 2.17
CA VAL A 30 6.66 -1.91 2.56
C VAL A 30 7.33 -0.87 1.67
N LEU A 31 8.20 -0.05 2.25
CA LEU A 31 8.96 0.98 1.54
C LEU A 31 10.35 1.12 2.16
N GLN A 32 11.41 0.97 1.35
CA GLN A 32 12.77 1.27 1.81
C GLN A 32 13.07 2.76 1.65
N ILE A 33 13.56 3.40 2.72
CA ILE A 33 14.15 4.75 2.68
C ILE A 33 15.51 4.68 3.38
N GLY A 34 16.59 4.76 2.60
CA GLY A 34 17.96 4.55 3.11
C GLY A 34 18.11 3.21 3.83
N GLN A 35 18.55 3.26 5.10
CA GLN A 35 18.73 2.07 5.95
C GLN A 35 17.48 1.66 6.73
N THR A 36 16.33 2.26 6.41
CA THR A 36 15.07 2.00 7.12
C THR A 36 14.05 1.33 6.21
N LEU A 37 13.26 0.43 6.78
CA LEU A 37 12.03 -0.07 6.17
C LEU A 37 10.84 0.56 6.88
N TRP A 38 9.93 1.10 6.10
CA TRP A 38 8.65 1.62 6.54
C TRP A 38 7.57 0.62 6.14
N LEU A 39 6.73 0.23 7.10
CA LEU A 39 5.73 -0.81 6.90
C LEU A 39 4.36 -0.32 7.37
N ALA A 40 3.33 -0.87 6.73
CA ALA A 40 1.95 -0.76 7.17
C ALA A 40 1.40 -2.14 7.56
N ASN A 41 0.41 -2.13 8.45
CA ASN A 41 -0.39 -3.30 8.79
C ASN A 41 -1.87 -2.94 8.65
N ASP A 42 -2.64 -3.82 8.01
CA ASP A 42 -4.04 -3.63 7.64
C ASP A 42 -4.98 -3.41 8.86
N GLU A 43 -4.57 -3.89 10.04
CA GLU A 43 -5.33 -3.79 11.28
C GLU A 43 -4.96 -2.57 12.16
N THR A 44 -4.05 -1.71 11.71
CA THR A 44 -3.51 -0.60 12.52
C THR A 44 -3.85 0.79 11.98
N LEU A 45 -3.54 1.81 12.79
CA LEU A 45 -3.67 3.22 12.44
C LEU A 45 -2.33 3.96 12.62
N SER A 46 -1.25 3.28 12.25
CA SER A 46 0.14 3.70 12.40
C SER A 46 0.97 3.27 11.20
N LEU A 47 2.15 3.87 11.07
CA LEU A 47 3.24 3.33 10.28
C LEU A 47 4.32 2.81 11.22
N GLU A 48 4.97 1.73 10.80
CA GLU A 48 6.04 1.10 11.54
C GLU A 48 7.36 1.33 10.83
N ARG A 49 8.41 1.72 11.57
CA ARG A 49 9.76 1.83 11.03
C ARG A 49 10.67 0.79 11.67
N LEU A 50 11.39 0.05 10.85
CA LEU A 50 12.48 -0.82 11.26
C LEU A 50 13.80 -0.31 10.67
N THR A 51 14.86 -0.30 11.47
CA THR A 51 16.20 0.10 11.05
C THR A 51 17.06 -1.13 10.79
N PHE A 52 17.90 -1.08 9.76
CA PHE A 52 18.87 -2.12 9.48
C PHE A 52 19.78 -2.35 10.71
N HIS A 53 19.84 -3.60 11.17
CA HIS A 53 20.52 -4.01 12.40
C HIS A 53 21.64 -5.04 12.11
N GLY A 54 22.02 -5.20 10.84
CA GLY A 54 23.08 -6.12 10.40
C GLY A 54 22.55 -7.38 9.71
N GLN A 55 23.43 -8.36 9.57
CA GLN A 55 23.16 -9.60 8.84
C GLN A 55 23.37 -10.84 9.71
N THR A 56 22.70 -11.93 9.34
CA THR A 56 22.96 -13.26 9.91
C THR A 56 24.28 -13.84 9.38
N ALA A 57 24.70 -14.99 9.92
CA ALA A 57 25.83 -15.74 9.37
C ALA A 57 25.60 -16.30 7.94
N THR A 58 24.36 -16.24 7.44
CA THR A 58 23.98 -16.61 6.06
C THR A 58 23.79 -15.39 5.16
N ASP A 59 24.23 -14.22 5.61
CA ASP A 59 24.04 -12.88 5.02
C ASP A 59 22.57 -12.51 4.74
N ASP A 60 21.64 -13.08 5.50
CA ASP A 60 20.26 -12.60 5.50
C ASP A 60 20.17 -11.31 6.34
N PHE A 61 19.32 -10.37 5.94
CA PHE A 61 19.25 -9.06 6.57
C PHE A 61 18.36 -9.09 7.81
N ILE A 62 18.73 -8.30 8.82
CA ILE A 62 17.95 -8.13 10.04
C ILE A 62 17.56 -6.66 10.13
N TYR A 63 16.27 -6.39 10.22
CA TYR A 63 15.73 -5.07 10.49
C TYR A 63 15.01 -5.10 11.84
N GLY A 64 15.33 -4.16 12.72
CA GLY A 64 14.82 -4.09 14.08
C GLY A 64 14.69 -2.66 14.55
N GLU A 65 14.97 -2.39 15.84
CA GLU A 65 14.84 -1.03 16.42
C GLU A 65 13.49 -0.39 16.12
N HIS A 66 12.45 -1.18 16.34
CA HIS A 66 11.08 -0.84 15.95
C HIS A 66 10.60 0.47 16.58
N GLN A 67 10.11 1.37 15.73
CA GLN A 67 9.46 2.61 16.14
C GLN A 67 8.12 2.75 15.43
N GLN A 68 7.06 3.00 16.21
CA GLN A 68 5.71 3.22 15.73
C GLN A 68 5.40 4.71 15.58
N PHE A 69 4.68 5.06 14.51
CA PHE A 69 4.23 6.41 14.18
C PHE A 69 2.71 6.45 14.06
N PRO A 70 1.97 6.79 15.13
CA PRO A 70 0.51 6.88 15.09
C PRO A 70 0.05 7.98 14.13
N LEU A 71 -0.79 7.64 13.15
CA LEU A 71 -1.22 8.58 12.11
C LEU A 71 -2.03 9.76 12.68
N SER A 72 -2.73 9.56 13.80
CA SER A 72 -3.49 10.60 14.49
C SER A 72 -2.64 11.72 15.08
N GLN A 73 -1.33 11.50 15.26
CA GLN A 73 -0.39 12.53 15.70
C GLN A 73 0.12 13.38 14.53
N LEU A 74 0.08 12.82 13.32
CA LEU A 74 0.67 13.39 12.11
C LEU A 74 -0.39 14.03 11.19
N LEU A 75 -1.63 13.53 11.22
CA LEU A 75 -2.69 13.87 10.27
C LEU A 75 -4.01 14.22 10.97
N ASN A 76 -4.89 14.91 10.24
CA ASN A 76 -6.26 15.22 10.68
C ASN A 76 -7.21 14.14 10.17
N LEU A 77 -7.11 12.93 10.73
CA LEU A 77 -7.81 11.74 10.22
C LEU A 77 -9.33 11.97 10.03
N PRO A 78 -9.93 11.42 8.95
CA PRO A 78 -11.37 11.53 8.70
C PRO A 78 -12.24 11.14 9.89
N VAL A 79 -11.81 10.11 10.63
CA VAL A 79 -12.43 9.67 11.89
C VAL A 79 -11.35 9.57 12.97
N PRO A 80 -11.30 10.54 13.91
CA PRO A 80 -10.35 10.50 15.01
C PRO A 80 -10.53 9.25 15.89
N PRO A 81 -9.44 8.62 16.37
CA PRO A 81 -9.52 7.46 17.25
C PRO A 81 -10.14 7.85 18.60
N LYS A 82 -10.97 6.97 19.17
CA LYS A 82 -11.57 7.17 20.50
C LYS A 82 -10.65 6.68 21.62
N SER A 83 -9.86 5.66 21.33
CA SER A 83 -8.77 5.16 22.18
C SER A 83 -7.79 4.33 21.33
N ALA A 84 -6.68 3.89 21.92
CA ALA A 84 -5.70 3.03 21.25
C ALA A 84 -6.27 1.67 20.78
N GLN A 85 -7.42 1.23 21.31
CA GLN A 85 -8.06 -0.04 20.94
C GLN A 85 -9.45 0.18 20.31
N ASN A 86 -9.89 1.43 20.14
CA ASN A 86 -11.18 1.78 19.58
C ASN A 86 -10.99 2.89 18.55
N PHE A 87 -10.76 2.46 17.32
CA PHE A 87 -10.56 3.30 16.16
C PHE A 87 -11.15 2.63 14.92
N GLU A 88 -11.32 3.42 13.88
CA GLU A 88 -11.63 2.93 12.54
C GLU A 88 -10.30 2.74 11.80
N GLU A 89 -10.07 1.53 11.29
CA GLU A 89 -8.86 1.15 10.54
C GLU A 89 -8.71 2.03 9.30
N ALA A 90 -7.47 2.34 8.93
CA ALA A 90 -7.19 3.04 7.68
C ALA A 90 -6.94 2.08 6.51
N ASP A 91 -6.63 0.80 6.78
CA ASP A 91 -6.35 -0.22 5.75
C ASP A 91 -5.29 0.33 4.78
N ILE A 92 -4.13 0.71 5.33
CA ILE A 92 -3.06 1.35 4.55
C ILE A 92 -2.42 0.29 3.67
N GLU A 93 -2.65 0.38 2.36
CA GLU A 93 -2.20 -0.64 1.42
C GLU A 93 -1.01 -0.19 0.58
N GLY A 94 -0.82 1.13 0.40
CA GLY A 94 0.23 1.65 -0.47
C GLY A 94 1.11 2.69 0.22
N LEU A 95 2.43 2.59 0.00
CA LEU A 95 3.44 3.52 0.47
C LEU A 95 4.37 3.94 -0.68
N ALA A 96 4.72 5.22 -0.75
CA ALA A 96 5.71 5.71 -1.72
C ALA A 96 6.55 6.85 -1.14
N PHE A 97 7.79 7.01 -1.59
CA PHE A 97 8.66 8.11 -1.15
C PHE A 97 8.98 9.06 -2.29
N ASP A 98 8.67 10.34 -2.10
CA ASP A 98 9.17 11.41 -2.96
C ASP A 98 10.51 11.90 -2.41
N GLU A 99 11.61 11.45 -3.01
CA GLU A 99 12.96 11.84 -2.62
C GLU A 99 13.22 13.34 -2.82
N THR A 100 12.59 13.97 -3.82
CA THR A 100 12.85 15.37 -4.19
C THR A 100 12.25 16.30 -3.15
N GLU A 101 11.01 16.04 -2.76
CA GLU A 101 10.30 16.87 -1.78
C GLU A 101 10.42 16.32 -0.34
N SER A 102 11.01 15.14 -0.16
CA SER A 102 11.18 14.42 1.12
C SER A 102 9.86 14.16 1.85
N TYR A 103 8.90 13.58 1.11
CA TYR A 103 7.59 13.19 1.64
C TYR A 103 7.37 11.69 1.50
N LEU A 104 6.95 11.05 2.59
CA LEU A 104 6.35 9.73 2.55
C LEU A 104 4.87 9.89 2.23
N TRP A 105 4.43 9.28 1.14
CA TRP A 105 3.03 9.15 0.73
C TRP A 105 2.45 7.84 1.23
N LEU A 106 1.19 7.87 1.63
CA LEU A 106 0.43 6.70 2.05
C LEU A 106 -1.01 6.79 1.54
N ILE A 107 -1.60 5.64 1.24
CA ILE A 107 -2.99 5.53 0.79
C ILE A 107 -3.70 4.35 1.47
N GLY A 108 -4.93 4.59 1.90
CA GLY A 108 -5.84 3.55 2.37
C GLY A 108 -6.60 2.91 1.21
N SER A 109 -7.26 1.78 1.46
CA SER A 109 -7.92 0.99 0.41
C SER A 109 -9.10 1.65 -0.30
N HIS A 110 -9.71 2.70 0.30
CA HIS A 110 -10.90 3.39 -0.21
C HIS A 110 -12.10 2.48 -0.50
N SER A 111 -12.16 1.30 0.13
CA SER A 111 -13.09 0.25 -0.24
C SER A 111 -14.20 0.00 0.77
N LEU A 112 -15.30 -0.58 0.24
CA LEU A 112 -16.32 -1.22 1.06
C LEU A 112 -15.89 -2.64 1.43
N LYS A 113 -16.25 -3.09 2.63
CA LYS A 113 -16.01 -4.46 3.11
C LYS A 113 -17.28 -5.22 3.42
N ARG A 114 -17.33 -6.49 3.02
CA ARG A 114 -18.38 -7.45 3.41
C ARG A 114 -17.97 -8.14 4.70
N ARG A 115 -18.90 -8.30 5.64
CA ARG A 115 -18.60 -9.02 6.89
C ARG A 115 -18.40 -10.52 6.61
N GLN A 116 -17.27 -11.04 7.07
CA GLN A 116 -16.94 -12.47 6.99
C GLN A 116 -17.81 -13.30 7.96
N ALA A 117 -18.05 -14.56 7.58
CA ALA A 117 -18.58 -15.57 8.49
C ALA A 117 -17.63 -15.79 9.68
N ASP A 118 -18.21 -16.17 10.82
CA ASP A 118 -17.51 -16.37 12.08
C ASP A 118 -17.81 -17.80 12.57
N PRO A 119 -16.79 -18.67 12.71
CA PRO A 119 -16.97 -20.05 13.15
C PRO A 119 -17.65 -20.20 14.51
N GLU A 120 -17.62 -19.17 15.35
CA GLU A 120 -18.25 -19.18 16.68
C GLU A 120 -19.75 -18.86 16.64
N LYS A 121 -20.29 -18.48 15.47
CA LYS A 121 -21.70 -18.09 15.29
C LYS A 121 -22.53 -19.18 14.61
N SER A 122 -23.84 -19.13 14.82
CA SER A 122 -24.78 -20.04 14.16
C SER A 122 -24.86 -19.82 12.64
N GLU A 123 -25.36 -20.82 11.92
CA GLU A 123 -25.55 -20.75 10.47
C GLU A 123 -26.42 -19.54 10.07
N GLY A 124 -27.57 -19.33 10.73
CA GLY A 124 -28.46 -18.21 10.43
C GLY A 124 -27.82 -16.85 10.68
N GLU A 125 -27.01 -16.72 11.73
CA GLU A 125 -26.23 -15.50 11.99
C GLU A 125 -25.17 -15.27 10.92
N ASN A 126 -24.47 -16.32 10.49
CA ASN A 126 -23.44 -16.22 9.44
C ASN A 126 -24.04 -15.86 8.08
N ILE A 127 -25.18 -16.45 7.70
CA ILE A 127 -25.93 -16.05 6.50
C ILE A 127 -26.31 -14.57 6.59
N ALA A 128 -26.83 -14.11 7.73
CA ALA A 128 -27.18 -12.72 7.92
C ALA A 128 -25.97 -11.79 7.90
N ARG A 129 -24.80 -12.22 8.40
CA ARG A 129 -23.55 -11.45 8.36
C ARG A 129 -23.07 -11.21 6.94
N LEU A 130 -23.11 -12.22 6.07
CA LEU A 130 -22.69 -12.08 4.68
C LEU A 130 -23.52 -11.05 3.90
N SER A 131 -24.74 -10.70 4.36
CA SER A 131 -25.54 -9.61 3.78
C SER A 131 -25.05 -8.19 4.16
N LYS A 132 -24.17 -8.07 5.15
CA LYS A 132 -23.72 -6.77 5.68
C LYS A 132 -22.48 -6.27 4.94
N VAL A 133 -22.64 -5.10 4.33
CA VAL A 133 -21.57 -4.30 3.73
C VAL A 133 -21.40 -3.04 4.57
N GLY A 134 -20.15 -2.64 4.79
CA GLY A 134 -19.80 -1.41 5.51
C GLY A 134 -18.50 -0.82 4.99
N SER A 135 -18.08 0.27 5.61
CA SER A 135 -16.81 0.96 5.36
C SER A 135 -16.35 1.54 6.69
N ASP A 136 -15.04 1.64 6.86
CA ASP A 136 -14.44 2.48 7.89
C ASP A 136 -14.00 3.79 7.24
N GLY A 137 -14.20 4.92 7.93
CA GLY A 137 -14.00 6.24 7.36
C GLY A 137 -12.54 6.60 7.13
N ASN A 138 -11.63 6.02 7.90
CA ASN A 138 -10.20 6.22 7.70
C ASN A 138 -9.65 5.51 6.44
N ARG A 139 -10.41 4.59 5.82
CA ARG A 139 -10.04 3.95 4.53
C ARG A 139 -9.93 4.92 3.37
N TYR A 140 -10.60 6.07 3.43
CA TYR A 140 -10.57 7.11 2.38
C TYR A 140 -9.38 8.07 2.50
N LEU A 141 -8.30 7.63 3.16
CA LEU A 141 -7.11 8.44 3.39
C LEU A 141 -6.14 8.37 2.21
N LEU A 142 -5.76 9.52 1.67
CA LEU A 142 -4.54 9.68 0.88
C LEU A 142 -3.76 10.83 1.52
N ALA A 143 -2.52 10.62 1.92
CA ALA A 143 -1.76 11.63 2.63
C ALA A 143 -0.28 11.62 2.27
N ARG A 144 0.38 12.74 2.57
CA ARG A 144 1.84 12.87 2.60
C ARG A 144 2.29 13.37 3.96
N ILE A 145 3.42 12.82 4.44
CA ILE A 145 4.02 13.18 5.72
C ILE A 145 5.50 13.52 5.48
N PRO A 146 5.98 14.69 5.96
CA PRO A 146 7.40 15.04 5.89
C PRO A 146 8.28 13.98 6.55
N VAL A 147 9.33 13.58 5.84
CA VAL A 147 10.43 12.79 6.38
C VAL A 147 11.57 13.73 6.71
N VAL A 148 12.04 13.69 7.97
CA VAL A 148 13.16 14.50 8.44
C VAL A 148 14.21 13.62 9.08
N GLU A 149 15.48 14.00 8.99
CA GLU A 149 16.52 13.37 9.77
C GLU A 149 16.61 14.07 11.14
N GLN A 150 16.48 13.28 12.21
CA GLN A 150 16.63 13.75 13.58
C GLN A 150 17.45 12.73 14.37
N ASP A 151 18.50 13.21 15.04
CA ASP A 151 19.40 12.40 15.86
C ASP A 151 19.99 11.17 15.12
N GLY A 152 20.27 11.33 13.81
CA GLY A 152 20.82 10.28 12.95
C GLY A 152 19.80 9.23 12.49
N SER A 153 18.50 9.50 12.64
CA SER A 153 17.42 8.59 12.24
C SER A 153 16.32 9.32 11.48
N LEU A 154 15.70 8.64 10.52
CA LEU A 154 14.60 9.20 9.73
C LEU A 154 13.30 9.18 10.53
N GLN A 155 12.72 10.34 10.78
CA GLN A 155 11.49 10.53 11.53
C GLN A 155 10.37 11.08 10.64
N LEU A 156 9.14 10.73 10.97
CA LEU A 156 7.96 11.42 10.45
C LEU A 156 7.59 12.57 11.38
N THR A 157 7.36 13.75 10.81
CA THR A 157 6.89 14.91 11.56
C THR A 157 5.66 15.51 10.93
N ARG A 158 4.78 16.09 11.76
CA ARG A 158 3.61 16.83 11.27
C ARG A 158 4.02 18.09 10.51
N GLU A 159 5.04 18.79 11.02
CA GLU A 159 5.58 20.02 10.44
C GLU A 159 7.09 20.04 10.62
N SER A 160 7.80 20.60 9.64
CA SER A 160 9.23 20.90 9.71
C SER A 160 9.47 22.34 9.27
N VAL A 161 10.53 22.95 9.79
CA VAL A 161 10.77 24.40 9.66
C VAL A 161 11.78 24.70 8.54
N GLU A 162 12.75 23.81 8.32
CA GLU A 162 13.84 24.01 7.37
C GLU A 162 14.14 22.73 6.57
N PRO A 163 13.70 22.65 5.30
CA PRO A 163 12.72 23.54 4.67
C PRO A 163 11.33 23.40 5.30
N GLN A 164 10.49 24.41 5.13
CA GLN A 164 9.12 24.36 5.65
C GLN A 164 8.33 23.27 4.92
N ARG A 165 7.90 22.24 5.65
CA ARG A 165 7.04 21.17 5.13
C ARG A 165 5.94 20.86 6.12
N THR A 166 4.77 20.51 5.60
CA THR A 166 3.58 20.18 6.38
C THR A 166 2.98 18.87 5.90
N ALA A 167 2.60 18.01 6.86
CA ALA A 167 1.82 16.82 6.61
C ALA A 167 0.42 17.23 6.15
N ALA A 168 -0.04 16.62 5.07
CA ALA A 168 -1.29 16.99 4.42
C ALA A 168 -2.02 15.75 3.89
N GLN A 169 -3.34 15.82 3.84
CA GLN A 169 -4.18 14.74 3.33
C GLN A 169 -5.15 15.25 2.28
N LEU A 170 -5.50 14.39 1.34
CA LEU A 170 -6.53 14.66 0.35
C LEU A 170 -7.85 14.96 1.06
N ARG A 171 -8.52 16.02 0.62
CA ARG A 171 -9.81 16.44 1.16
C ARG A 171 -10.79 15.27 1.16
N GLY A 172 -11.36 14.98 2.31
CA GLY A 172 -12.28 13.86 2.50
C GLY A 172 -12.95 13.90 3.87
N GLU A 173 -13.93 13.02 4.06
CA GLU A 173 -14.66 12.79 5.31
C GLU A 173 -14.87 11.27 5.49
N HIS A 174 -15.65 10.88 6.50
CA HIS A 174 -15.91 9.50 6.89
C HIS A 174 -16.46 8.55 5.81
N SER A 175 -16.94 9.04 4.67
CA SER A 175 -17.57 8.22 3.62
C SER A 175 -17.15 8.58 2.20
N TRP A 176 -16.22 9.52 2.03
CA TRP A 176 -15.78 9.97 0.71
C TRP A 176 -14.42 10.68 0.79
N SER A 177 -13.67 10.65 -0.31
CA SER A 177 -12.52 11.53 -0.57
C SER A 177 -12.72 12.28 -1.89
N ALA A 178 -11.92 13.32 -2.13
CA ALA A 178 -11.96 14.04 -3.40
C ALA A 178 -11.73 13.09 -4.59
N LEU A 179 -10.95 12.02 -4.38
CA LEU A 179 -10.73 10.94 -5.34
C LEU A 179 -12.03 10.15 -5.59
N THR A 180 -12.68 9.60 -4.55
CA THR A 180 -13.92 8.82 -4.76
C THR A 180 -15.06 9.68 -5.32
N LYS A 181 -15.13 10.96 -4.95
CA LYS A 181 -16.09 11.90 -5.55
C LYS A 181 -15.85 12.10 -7.04
N ALA A 182 -14.59 12.22 -7.46
CA ALA A 182 -14.24 12.37 -8.87
C ALA A 182 -14.56 11.12 -9.70
N LEU A 183 -14.38 9.94 -9.10
CA LEU A 183 -14.56 8.64 -9.77
C LEU A 183 -16.01 8.13 -9.75
N LYS A 184 -16.87 8.66 -8.87
CA LYS A 184 -18.25 8.17 -8.65
C LYS A 184 -19.09 8.06 -9.93
N HIS A 185 -18.83 8.91 -10.91
CA HIS A 185 -19.55 8.96 -12.18
C HIS A 185 -18.67 8.58 -13.37
N ASP A 186 -17.48 8.03 -13.12
CA ASP A 186 -16.64 7.49 -14.18
C ASP A 186 -17.33 6.30 -14.87
N GLU A 187 -17.26 6.26 -16.19
CA GLU A 187 -17.95 5.26 -17.00
C GLU A 187 -17.41 3.82 -16.82
N HIS A 188 -16.19 3.67 -16.32
CA HIS A 188 -15.55 2.37 -16.08
C HIS A 188 -15.62 1.96 -14.60
N LEU A 189 -15.57 2.92 -13.68
CA LEU A 189 -15.38 2.66 -12.25
C LEU A 189 -16.62 2.93 -11.39
N GLY A 190 -17.55 3.80 -11.83
CA GLY A 190 -18.67 4.27 -11.02
C GLY A 190 -19.52 3.15 -10.42
N ASP A 191 -19.81 2.11 -11.19
CA ASP A 191 -20.66 0.99 -10.78
C ASP A 191 -20.01 0.08 -9.72
N PHE A 192 -18.69 0.14 -9.56
CA PHE A 192 -17.95 -0.71 -8.63
C PHE A 192 -17.86 -0.15 -7.20
N PHE A 193 -18.25 1.11 -6.98
CA PHE A 193 -18.30 1.71 -5.64
C PHE A 193 -19.39 1.12 -4.73
N ALA A 194 -20.41 0.48 -5.30
CA ALA A 194 -21.44 -0.21 -4.53
C ALA A 194 -21.06 -1.66 -4.17
N THR A 195 -19.97 -2.17 -4.75
CA THR A 195 -19.51 -3.54 -4.60
C THR A 195 -18.36 -3.58 -3.58
N PRO A 196 -18.35 -4.54 -2.62
CA PRO A 196 -17.22 -4.73 -1.70
C PRO A 196 -15.92 -5.14 -2.40
N SER A 197 -14.77 -4.80 -1.82
CA SER A 197 -13.43 -5.07 -2.38
C SER A 197 -13.23 -6.53 -2.77
N LYS A 198 -13.43 -7.47 -1.84
CA LYS A 198 -13.28 -8.92 -2.09
C LYS A 198 -14.35 -9.52 -3.01
N ASP A 199 -15.29 -8.72 -3.51
CA ASP A 199 -16.28 -9.06 -4.53
C ASP A 199 -15.95 -8.38 -5.90
N ASN A 200 -14.68 -8.01 -6.12
CA ASN A 200 -14.18 -7.22 -7.28
C ASN A 200 -14.71 -5.77 -7.31
N GLY A 201 -15.06 -5.22 -6.14
CA GLY A 201 -15.41 -3.81 -5.98
C GLY A 201 -14.20 -2.88 -6.05
N PHE A 202 -14.44 -1.58 -5.90
CA PHE A 202 -13.37 -0.58 -5.88
C PHE A 202 -12.46 -0.79 -4.68
N ASP A 203 -11.16 -0.95 -4.94
CA ASP A 203 -10.15 -1.24 -3.94
C ASP A 203 -8.76 -0.88 -4.42
N ILE A 204 -8.09 -0.04 -3.63
CA ILE A 204 -6.74 0.45 -3.88
C ILE A 204 -5.77 -0.40 -3.08
N GLU A 205 -4.71 -0.89 -3.72
CA GLU A 205 -3.59 -1.51 -2.99
C GLU A 205 -2.25 -0.86 -3.35
N GLY A 206 -2.00 -0.56 -4.63
CA GLY A 206 -0.70 0.01 -5.04
C GLY A 206 -0.59 1.53 -4.99
N LEU A 207 0.61 2.02 -4.65
CA LEU A 207 0.95 3.45 -4.69
C LEU A 207 2.38 3.67 -5.17
N ALA A 208 2.55 4.54 -6.15
CA ALA A 208 3.86 5.03 -6.56
C ALA A 208 3.85 6.54 -6.81
N VAL A 209 5.02 7.17 -6.65
CA VAL A 209 5.22 8.61 -6.91
C VAL A 209 6.29 8.81 -7.97
N ALA A 210 5.98 9.63 -8.98
CA ALA A 210 6.94 10.06 -9.99
C ALA A 210 6.80 11.56 -10.25
N GLY A 211 7.78 12.34 -9.75
CA GLY A 211 7.68 13.79 -9.73
C GLY A 211 6.43 14.24 -8.98
N LYS A 212 5.55 15.01 -9.63
CA LYS A 212 4.30 15.50 -9.03
C LYS A 212 3.12 14.54 -9.15
N ARG A 213 3.30 13.43 -9.86
CA ARG A 213 2.23 12.46 -10.14
C ARG A 213 2.25 11.35 -9.11
N LEU A 214 1.06 10.97 -8.67
CA LEU A 214 0.85 9.69 -8.00
C LEU A 214 0.18 8.72 -8.96
N PHE A 215 0.67 7.49 -8.96
CA PHE A 215 0.06 6.36 -9.63
C PHE A 215 -0.55 5.45 -8.56
N ILE A 216 -1.84 5.16 -8.71
CA ILE A 216 -2.63 4.40 -7.75
C ILE A 216 -3.09 3.12 -8.44
N GLY A 217 -2.60 1.98 -7.96
CA GLY A 217 -2.94 0.66 -8.47
C GLY A 217 -4.22 0.13 -7.85
N LEU A 218 -5.17 -0.29 -8.69
CA LEU A 218 -6.40 -0.90 -8.21
C LEU A 218 -6.25 -2.43 -8.15
N ARG A 219 -6.50 -3.01 -6.97
CA ARG A 219 -6.81 -4.45 -6.88
C ARG A 219 -8.09 -4.74 -7.63
N GLY A 220 -9.11 -3.94 -7.35
CA GLY A 220 -10.42 -4.06 -7.94
C GLY A 220 -10.95 -2.68 -8.34
N PRO A 221 -11.71 -2.59 -9.44
CA PRO A 221 -12.15 -3.69 -10.29
C PRO A 221 -11.12 -4.10 -11.35
N VAL A 222 -11.18 -5.36 -11.78
CA VAL A 222 -10.56 -5.83 -13.03
C VAL A 222 -11.62 -6.00 -14.12
N LEU A 223 -11.39 -5.38 -15.29
CA LEU A 223 -12.36 -5.31 -16.39
C LEU A 223 -11.98 -6.28 -17.51
N ARG A 224 -12.63 -7.45 -17.58
CA ARG A 224 -12.35 -8.47 -18.61
C ARG A 224 -10.85 -8.78 -18.78
N GLY A 225 -10.11 -8.82 -17.67
CA GLY A 225 -8.66 -9.09 -17.64
C GLY A 225 -7.75 -7.86 -17.65
N TRP A 226 -8.32 -6.66 -17.64
CA TRP A 226 -7.59 -5.39 -17.59
C TRP A 226 -7.63 -4.81 -16.18
N ALA A 227 -6.46 -4.65 -15.57
CA ALA A 227 -6.29 -3.88 -14.35
C ALA A 227 -6.19 -2.39 -14.67
N ILE A 228 -6.39 -1.55 -13.65
CA ILE A 228 -6.47 -0.10 -13.79
C ILE A 228 -5.46 0.54 -12.84
N ILE A 229 -4.68 1.48 -13.37
CA ILE A 229 -3.88 2.43 -12.61
C ILE A 229 -4.49 3.82 -12.81
N LEU A 230 -4.71 4.56 -11.72
CA LEU A 230 -5.10 5.96 -11.76
C LEU A 230 -3.86 6.84 -11.65
N GLU A 231 -3.71 7.83 -12.52
CA GLU A 231 -2.72 8.90 -12.37
C GLU A 231 -3.45 10.15 -11.83
N ILE A 232 -2.91 10.76 -10.77
CA ILE A 232 -3.40 12.01 -10.18
C ILE A 232 -2.24 12.96 -9.87
N GLU A 233 -2.53 14.24 -9.68
CA GLU A 233 -1.57 15.23 -9.14
C GLU A 233 -2.22 15.95 -7.96
N PRO A 234 -1.89 15.54 -6.72
CA PRO A 234 -2.31 16.27 -5.55
C PRO A 234 -1.58 17.61 -5.45
N GLN A 235 -2.30 18.65 -5.07
CA GLN A 235 -1.77 19.99 -4.83
C GLN A 235 -2.28 20.52 -3.50
N VAL A 236 -1.48 21.35 -2.83
CA VAL A 236 -1.87 21.97 -1.55
C VAL A 236 -3.05 22.93 -1.78
N ASP A 237 -4.01 22.91 -0.87
CA ASP A 237 -5.12 23.87 -0.86
C ASP A 237 -4.61 25.29 -0.56
N GLU A 238 -5.10 26.28 -1.30
CA GLU A 238 -4.66 27.68 -1.16
C GLU A 238 -4.96 28.29 0.22
N HIS A 239 -5.88 27.69 0.98
CA HIS A 239 -6.34 28.20 2.26
C HIS A 239 -6.01 27.29 3.45
N ASP A 240 -5.50 26.09 3.21
CA ASP A 240 -5.15 25.12 4.25
C ASP A 240 -3.98 24.23 3.83
N SER A 241 -2.80 24.45 4.44
CA SER A 241 -1.59 23.68 4.17
C SER A 241 -1.65 22.21 4.56
N HIS A 242 -2.64 21.80 5.36
CA HIS A 242 -2.89 20.40 5.72
C HIS A 242 -3.87 19.68 4.78
N THR A 243 -4.46 20.40 3.82
CA THR A 243 -5.42 19.85 2.87
C THR A 243 -4.81 19.78 1.47
N LEU A 244 -4.99 18.64 0.80
CA LEU A 244 -4.67 18.46 -0.61
C LEU A 244 -5.97 18.45 -1.44
N THR A 245 -5.87 19.00 -2.65
CA THR A 245 -6.88 18.94 -3.71
C THR A 245 -6.29 18.26 -4.95
N LEU A 246 -7.13 17.93 -5.94
CA LEU A 246 -6.68 17.32 -7.19
C LEU A 246 -6.53 18.38 -8.28
N ALA A 247 -5.37 18.43 -8.91
CA ALA A 247 -5.18 19.18 -10.14
C ALA A 247 -5.97 18.53 -11.29
N LYS A 248 -6.26 19.31 -12.34
CA LYS A 248 -6.99 18.86 -13.54
C LYS A 248 -5.98 18.46 -14.61
N ILE A 249 -5.85 17.16 -14.85
CA ILE A 249 -4.70 16.59 -15.58
C ILE A 249 -5.12 15.73 -16.77
N GLY A 250 -6.34 15.21 -16.73
CA GLY A 250 -6.95 14.45 -17.81
C GLY A 250 -7.68 15.34 -18.80
N GLU A 251 -8.27 14.70 -19.81
CA GLU A 251 -9.11 15.35 -20.80
C GLU A 251 -10.34 16.01 -20.16
N ASP A 252 -10.89 17.05 -20.79
CA ASP A 252 -12.07 17.78 -20.32
C ASP A 252 -12.00 18.25 -18.85
N SER A 253 -10.81 18.63 -18.39
CA SER A 253 -10.55 19.02 -17.00
C SER A 253 -10.81 17.91 -15.96
N CYS A 254 -10.68 16.64 -16.37
CA CYS A 254 -10.75 15.51 -15.46
C CYS A 254 -9.60 15.56 -14.43
N PRO A 255 -9.85 15.36 -13.13
CA PRO A 255 -8.82 15.42 -12.08
C PRO A 255 -7.95 14.17 -11.98
N TYR A 256 -8.08 13.23 -12.93
CA TYR A 256 -7.29 12.01 -13.02
C TYR A 256 -7.14 11.58 -14.49
N ARG A 257 -6.24 10.63 -14.73
CA ARG A 257 -6.15 9.82 -15.96
C ARG A 257 -6.22 8.34 -15.60
N LYS A 258 -6.64 7.52 -16.55
CA LYS A 258 -6.64 6.06 -16.40
C LYS A 258 -5.62 5.41 -17.30
N HIS A 259 -4.96 4.38 -16.76
CA HIS A 259 -4.09 3.49 -17.52
C HIS A 259 -4.59 2.07 -17.33
N PHE A 260 -4.83 1.39 -18.43
CA PHE A 260 -5.35 0.03 -18.46
C PHE A 260 -4.22 -0.93 -18.80
N VAL A 261 -4.02 -1.95 -17.97
CA VAL A 261 -2.90 -2.88 -18.09
C VAL A 261 -3.43 -4.30 -18.13
N GLN A 262 -3.07 -5.07 -19.17
CA GLN A 262 -3.56 -6.43 -19.36
C GLN A 262 -2.78 -7.43 -18.50
N LEU A 263 -3.22 -7.61 -17.25
CA LEU A 263 -2.63 -8.53 -16.27
C LEU A 263 -3.34 -9.90 -16.20
N GLY A 264 -4.15 -10.23 -17.20
CA GLY A 264 -4.74 -11.57 -17.34
C GLY A 264 -5.80 -11.91 -16.29
N GLY A 265 -6.45 -10.92 -15.70
CA GLY A 265 -7.45 -11.11 -14.64
C GLY A 265 -6.95 -10.82 -13.24
N LEU A 266 -5.64 -10.56 -13.08
CA LEU A 266 -5.04 -10.15 -11.82
C LEU A 266 -5.27 -8.64 -11.59
N GLY A 267 -5.49 -8.28 -10.32
CA GLY A 267 -5.49 -6.90 -9.83
C GLY A 267 -4.11 -6.47 -9.40
N ILE A 268 -3.92 -5.17 -9.18
CA ILE A 268 -2.66 -4.60 -8.72
C ILE A 268 -2.61 -4.63 -7.20
N ARG A 269 -1.56 -5.25 -6.66
CA ARG A 269 -1.21 -5.30 -5.24
C ARG A 269 -0.34 -4.13 -4.83
N ASP A 270 0.69 -3.87 -5.61
CA ASP A 270 1.60 -2.76 -5.32
C ASP A 270 2.25 -2.21 -6.59
N LEU A 271 2.77 -0.98 -6.48
CA LEU A 271 3.48 -0.28 -7.54
C LEU A 271 4.83 0.21 -7.02
N CYS A 272 5.89 0.04 -7.81
CA CYS A 272 7.21 0.53 -7.45
C CYS A 272 7.89 1.20 -8.64
N VAL A 273 8.27 2.47 -8.51
CA VAL A 273 8.98 3.20 -9.58
C VAL A 273 10.43 2.72 -9.63
N HIS A 274 10.89 2.40 -10.84
CA HIS A 274 12.27 2.03 -11.11
C HIS A 274 12.77 2.81 -12.33
N GLY A 275 13.46 3.93 -12.08
CA GLY A 275 13.85 4.86 -13.13
C GLY A 275 12.61 5.46 -13.82
N ASP A 276 12.46 5.19 -15.12
CA ASP A 276 11.31 5.65 -15.91
C ASP A 276 10.16 4.64 -15.96
N ASP A 277 10.37 3.44 -15.40
CA ASP A 277 9.44 2.34 -15.45
C ASP A 277 8.65 2.24 -14.14
N ILE A 278 7.51 1.55 -14.21
CA ILE A 278 6.73 1.16 -13.03
C ILE A 278 6.72 -0.36 -12.97
N LEU A 279 7.18 -0.91 -11.85
CA LEU A 279 7.01 -2.32 -11.50
C LEU A 279 5.62 -2.51 -10.88
N ILE A 280 4.95 -3.59 -11.27
CA ILE A 280 3.59 -3.91 -10.88
C ILE A 280 3.60 -5.29 -10.24
N LEU A 281 3.26 -5.36 -8.95
CA LEU A 281 2.93 -6.61 -8.27
C LEU A 281 1.45 -6.86 -8.52
N ALA A 282 1.13 -8.02 -9.08
CA ALA A 282 -0.22 -8.38 -9.48
C ALA A 282 -0.65 -9.71 -8.88
N GLY A 283 -1.89 -9.78 -8.38
CA GLY A 283 -2.46 -10.94 -7.70
C GLY A 283 -3.99 -11.04 -7.82
N PRO A 284 -4.61 -12.08 -7.25
CA PRO A 284 -6.06 -12.30 -7.34
C PRO A 284 -6.91 -11.16 -6.73
N THR A 285 -8.03 -10.79 -7.35
CA THR A 285 -8.85 -9.67 -6.87
C THR A 285 -9.81 -10.02 -5.72
N MET A 286 -10.09 -11.32 -5.52
CA MET A 286 -11.05 -11.82 -4.54
C MET A 286 -10.34 -12.71 -3.51
N ASP A 287 -11.12 -13.31 -2.61
CA ASP A 287 -10.64 -14.22 -1.55
C ASP A 287 -10.24 -15.61 -2.08
N LEU A 288 -9.39 -15.65 -3.11
CA LEU A 288 -8.88 -16.88 -3.72
C LEU A 288 -7.36 -16.87 -3.80
N ASP A 289 -6.76 -18.04 -3.61
CA ASP A 289 -5.35 -18.23 -3.90
C ASP A 289 -5.13 -18.29 -5.42
N GLY A 290 -4.07 -17.66 -5.91
CA GLY A 290 -3.79 -17.64 -7.33
C GLY A 290 -2.43 -17.03 -7.67
N PRO A 291 -2.10 -16.98 -8.98
CA PRO A 291 -0.81 -16.51 -9.43
C PRO A 291 -0.50 -15.11 -8.92
N VAL A 292 0.74 -14.93 -8.46
CA VAL A 292 1.31 -13.63 -8.12
C VAL A 292 2.52 -13.37 -9.01
N THR A 293 2.53 -12.21 -9.67
CA THR A 293 3.58 -11.87 -10.64
C THR A 293 4.10 -10.46 -10.42
N VAL A 294 5.37 -10.24 -10.73
CA VAL A 294 5.93 -8.90 -10.91
C VAL A 294 6.19 -8.67 -12.39
N SER A 295 5.65 -7.59 -12.94
CA SER A 295 5.87 -7.17 -14.32
C SER A 295 6.31 -5.71 -14.37
N ARG A 296 7.09 -5.34 -15.38
CA ARG A 296 7.54 -3.98 -15.63
C ARG A 296 6.72 -3.36 -16.75
N TRP A 297 6.08 -2.24 -16.42
CA TRP A 297 5.50 -1.33 -17.39
C TRP A 297 6.54 -0.30 -17.79
N VAL A 298 7.13 -0.53 -18.98
CA VAL A 298 8.21 0.28 -19.52
C VAL A 298 7.72 1.70 -19.81
N ASN A 299 8.47 2.70 -19.34
CA ASN A 299 8.14 4.14 -19.37
C ASN A 299 6.84 4.52 -18.65
N GLY A 300 6.32 3.66 -17.75
CA GLY A 300 5.08 3.92 -17.01
C GLY A 300 5.09 5.20 -16.17
N ALA A 301 6.26 5.65 -15.71
CA ALA A 301 6.40 6.88 -14.93
C ALA A 301 6.42 8.16 -15.79
N ARG A 302 6.43 8.04 -17.12
CA ARG A 302 6.55 9.15 -18.09
C ARG A 302 5.38 9.24 -19.08
N THR A 303 4.20 8.82 -18.65
CA THR A 303 2.98 8.91 -19.47
C THR A 303 2.64 10.36 -19.82
N VAL A 304 2.17 10.59 -21.06
CA VAL A 304 1.75 11.91 -21.53
C VAL A 304 0.22 12.07 -21.48
N GLY A 305 -0.51 10.95 -21.38
CA GLY A 305 -1.97 10.86 -21.27
C GLY A 305 -2.39 9.44 -20.87
N GLU A 306 -3.68 9.13 -21.01
CA GLU A 306 -4.20 7.77 -20.77
C GLU A 306 -3.52 6.73 -21.66
N SER A 307 -3.44 5.48 -21.18
CA SER A 307 -2.77 4.40 -21.93
C SER A 307 -3.48 3.06 -21.81
N LEU A 308 -3.30 2.22 -22.82
CA LEU A 308 -3.75 0.83 -22.88
C LEU A 308 -2.54 -0.06 -23.17
N VAL A 309 -2.13 -0.87 -22.20
CA VAL A 309 -0.89 -1.67 -22.23
C VAL A 309 -1.23 -3.15 -22.32
N PHE A 310 -1.05 -3.72 -23.51
CA PHE A 310 -1.22 -5.16 -23.73
C PHE A 310 -0.12 -5.97 -23.04
N ASN A 311 -0.42 -7.23 -22.72
CA ASN A 311 0.48 -8.13 -22.01
C ASN A 311 1.84 -8.30 -22.72
N GLU A 312 1.85 -8.32 -24.06
CA GLU A 312 3.06 -8.39 -24.89
C GLU A 312 4.00 -7.17 -24.75
N ASN A 313 3.51 -6.05 -24.24
CA ASN A 313 4.28 -4.84 -23.96
C ASN A 313 4.66 -4.71 -22.48
N LEU A 314 4.37 -5.73 -21.67
CA LEU A 314 4.83 -5.85 -20.29
C LEU A 314 6.01 -6.81 -20.23
N GLU A 315 7.08 -6.40 -19.58
CA GLU A 315 8.19 -7.31 -19.31
C GLU A 315 7.90 -8.05 -18.00
N LYS A 316 7.55 -9.33 -18.08
CA LYS A 316 7.38 -10.17 -16.88
C LYS A 316 8.76 -10.44 -16.25
N LEU A 317 8.94 -10.02 -15.00
CA LEU A 317 10.21 -10.13 -14.29
C LEU A 317 10.30 -11.42 -13.48
N LEU A 318 9.27 -11.73 -12.68
CA LEU A 318 9.24 -12.96 -11.88
C LEU A 318 7.83 -13.40 -11.48
N ASP A 319 7.72 -14.69 -11.15
CA ASP A 319 6.59 -15.29 -10.43
C ASP A 319 6.93 -15.35 -8.93
N VAL A 320 6.07 -14.77 -8.09
CA VAL A 320 6.22 -14.82 -6.64
C VAL A 320 5.59 -16.12 -6.14
N PRO A 321 6.32 -16.96 -5.37
CA PRO A 321 5.74 -18.16 -4.77
C PRO A 321 4.61 -17.79 -3.81
N PHE A 322 3.49 -18.51 -3.92
CA PHE A 322 2.35 -18.40 -3.01
C PHE A 322 1.94 -19.81 -2.54
N SER A 323 1.31 -19.87 -1.38
CA SER A 323 0.84 -21.10 -0.74
C SER A 323 -0.68 -21.07 -0.63
N HIS A 324 -1.31 -22.22 -0.39
CA HIS A 324 -2.75 -22.24 -0.14
C HIS A 324 -3.05 -21.54 1.19
N ALA A 325 -3.91 -20.52 1.18
CA ALA A 325 -4.29 -19.70 2.34
C ALA A 325 -3.11 -19.13 3.16
N SER A 326 -1.95 -18.91 2.52
CA SER A 326 -0.76 -18.33 3.16
C SER A 326 0.22 -17.79 2.12
N ASP A 327 1.16 -16.96 2.57
CA ASP A 327 2.16 -16.29 1.75
C ASP A 327 1.55 -15.42 0.64
N HIS A 328 0.46 -14.72 0.97
CA HIS A 328 -0.14 -13.71 0.10
C HIS A 328 0.75 -12.48 0.06
N ALA A 329 1.45 -12.29 -1.05
CA ALA A 329 2.30 -11.12 -1.24
C ALA A 329 1.44 -9.89 -1.50
N GLU A 330 1.67 -8.83 -0.73
CA GLU A 330 0.88 -7.59 -0.78
C GLU A 330 1.78 -6.38 -1.08
N GLY A 331 2.84 -6.14 -0.30
CA GLY A 331 3.76 -5.01 -0.50
C GLY A 331 5.09 -5.38 -1.17
N MET A 332 5.63 -4.47 -1.98
CA MET A 332 6.99 -4.57 -2.53
C MET A 332 7.76 -3.25 -2.51
N THR A 333 9.09 -3.33 -2.44
CA THR A 333 9.95 -2.16 -2.61
C THR A 333 11.26 -2.54 -3.28
N LEU A 334 11.87 -1.60 -4.01
CA LEU A 334 13.26 -1.74 -4.43
C LEU A 334 14.11 -1.90 -3.18
N PHE A 335 14.91 -2.96 -3.17
CA PHE A 335 15.81 -3.28 -2.10
C PHE A 335 17.24 -3.04 -2.54
N SER A 336 17.94 -2.16 -1.83
CA SER A 336 19.35 -1.89 -2.03
C SER A 336 20.09 -1.91 -0.71
N THR A 337 21.34 -2.37 -0.77
CA THR A 337 22.30 -2.30 0.33
C THR A 337 23.40 -1.35 -0.05
N THR A 338 24.11 -0.82 0.94
CA THR A 338 25.30 0.03 0.74
C THR A 338 26.40 -0.63 -0.10
N ASP A 339 26.32 -1.94 -0.29
CA ASP A 339 27.38 -2.78 -0.84
C ASP A 339 27.25 -2.97 -2.37
N GLY A 340 26.21 -2.39 -2.99
CA GLY A 340 26.11 -2.23 -4.44
C GLY A 340 25.80 -3.50 -5.24
N ALA A 341 25.26 -4.55 -4.62
CA ALA A 341 24.58 -5.60 -5.37
C ALA A 341 23.41 -4.95 -6.16
N GLY A 342 23.19 -5.39 -7.40
CA GLY A 342 22.21 -4.80 -8.33
C GLY A 342 20.79 -4.68 -7.77
N PRO A 343 19.87 -4.02 -8.50
CA PRO A 343 18.54 -3.77 -7.99
C PRO A 343 17.89 -5.11 -7.61
N SER A 344 17.34 -5.17 -6.41
CA SER A 344 16.59 -6.32 -5.92
C SER A 344 15.20 -5.86 -5.50
N LEU A 345 14.26 -6.77 -5.28
CA LEU A 345 12.96 -6.48 -4.72
C LEU A 345 12.80 -7.17 -3.37
N LEU A 346 12.40 -6.41 -2.36
CA LEU A 346 11.87 -6.94 -1.12
C LEU A 346 10.35 -7.08 -1.26
N ILE A 347 9.81 -8.25 -0.92
CA ILE A 347 8.37 -8.51 -0.90
C ILE A 347 7.95 -8.97 0.50
N VAL A 348 6.89 -8.35 1.03
CA VAL A 348 6.24 -8.70 2.30
C VAL A 348 4.90 -9.40 2.06
N TYR A 349 4.36 -10.00 3.12
CA TYR A 349 3.19 -10.87 3.04
C TYR A 349 2.14 -10.47 4.08
N ASP A 350 0.88 -10.40 3.65
CA ASP A 350 -0.25 -10.14 4.54
C ASP A 350 -0.52 -11.35 5.44
N THR A 351 -0.66 -12.54 4.85
CA THR A 351 -0.87 -13.78 5.61
C THR A 351 0.39 -14.67 5.58
N PRO A 352 1.48 -14.34 6.30
CA PRO A 352 2.72 -15.11 6.24
C PRO A 352 2.53 -16.53 6.80
N GLY A 353 3.10 -17.51 6.10
CA GLY A 353 3.15 -18.90 6.53
C GLY A 353 3.78 -19.09 7.91
N VAL A 354 3.39 -20.16 8.60
CA VAL A 354 3.89 -20.45 9.97
C VAL A 354 5.42 -20.61 10.01
N ASP A 355 6.02 -21.07 8.92
CA ASP A 355 7.47 -21.25 8.76
C ASP A 355 8.24 -19.93 8.61
N ARG A 356 7.57 -18.85 8.17
CA ARG A 356 8.10 -17.47 8.16
C ARG A 356 8.09 -16.83 9.54
N LYS A 357 7.26 -17.31 10.47
CA LYS A 357 7.13 -16.76 11.82
C LYS A 357 8.19 -17.38 12.73
N ARG A 358 9.03 -16.54 13.33
CA ARG A 358 10.11 -16.98 14.21
C ARG A 358 9.71 -16.92 15.69
N PRO A 359 10.30 -17.78 16.55
CA PRO A 359 10.01 -17.78 17.99
C PRO A 359 10.38 -16.47 18.71
N ASP A 360 11.32 -15.70 18.15
CA ASP A 360 11.77 -14.42 18.70
C ASP A 360 10.84 -13.23 18.35
N GLY A 361 9.68 -13.51 17.76
CA GLY A 361 8.71 -12.49 17.35
C GLY A 361 8.89 -12.01 15.92
N SER A 362 10.03 -12.30 15.25
CA SER A 362 10.24 -11.85 13.88
C SER A 362 9.41 -12.60 12.83
N VAL A 363 9.29 -11.98 11.65
CA VAL A 363 8.71 -12.58 10.44
C VAL A 363 9.65 -12.42 9.26
N GLU A 364 9.65 -13.41 8.37
CA GLU A 364 10.49 -13.42 7.17
C GLU A 364 9.80 -12.82 5.94
N ALA A 365 10.48 -11.88 5.31
CA ALA A 365 10.22 -11.38 3.97
C ALA A 365 11.29 -11.89 2.99
N ASP A 366 10.98 -11.90 1.70
CA ASP A 366 11.86 -12.47 0.67
C ASP A 366 12.47 -11.38 -0.21
N ILE A 367 13.76 -11.53 -0.54
CA ILE A 367 14.45 -10.70 -1.53
C ILE A 367 14.60 -11.47 -2.84
N PHE A 368 14.19 -10.86 -3.93
CA PHE A 368 14.32 -11.37 -5.28
C PHE A 368 15.28 -10.51 -6.12
N GLU A 369 16.06 -11.16 -6.98
CA GLU A 369 16.87 -10.46 -7.99
C GLU A 369 15.97 -9.93 -9.13
N LEU A 370 16.23 -8.70 -9.59
CA LEU A 370 15.49 -8.02 -10.68
C LEU A 370 16.08 -8.24 -12.08
#